data_AF-S3CX96-F1
#
_entry.id   AF-S3CX96-F1
#
_cell.length_a   1.000
_cell.length_b   1.000
_cell.length_c   1.000
_cell.angle_alpha   90.00
_cell.angle_beta   90.00
_cell.angle_gamma   90.00
#
_symmetry.space_group_name_H-M   'P 1'
#
loop_
_entity.id
_entity.type
_entity.pdbx_description
1 polymer ?
#
loop_
_entity_poly.entity_id
_entity_poly.type
_entity_poly.pdbx_seq_one_letter_code
_entity_poly.pdbx_strand_id
1 'polypeptide(L)'
;MSVNHTALTLRFKYGKHTVLLLAEPLTPFATIKSDLLKVLHERYPDGIPRNDTGESITIPADVTDVILGVPNDVYDNSKGWSELNADAGGGIKETPKSMGLKEGSMLAFSFVPSTDEETQPEFYVEFSNVEELYPEEE
;
A
#
# COMPACT_ATOMS: atom_id res chain seq x y z
N MET A 1 25.30 -21.96 -11.58
CA MET A 1 24.21 -21.16 -12.14
C MET A 1 23.68 -20.30 -10.99
N SER A 2 24.13 -19.06 -10.86
CA SER A 2 23.63 -18.18 -9.78
C SER A 2 22.34 -17.55 -10.28
N VAL A 3 21.22 -17.86 -9.63
CA VAL A 3 19.96 -17.13 -9.83
C VAL A 3 20.14 -15.79 -9.12
N ASN A 4 20.39 -14.71 -9.86
CA ASN A 4 20.28 -13.36 -9.32
C ASN A 4 18.79 -13.10 -9.14
N HIS A 5 18.32 -13.16 -7.89
CA HIS A 5 16.96 -12.75 -7.59
C HIS A 5 16.92 -11.22 -7.55
N THR A 6 16.24 -10.61 -8.53
CA THR A 6 16.12 -9.15 -8.68
C THR A 6 14.80 -8.60 -8.16
N ALA A 7 13.90 -9.48 -7.72
CA ALA A 7 12.60 -9.07 -7.24
C ALA A 7 12.72 -8.27 -5.94
N LEU A 8 11.86 -7.26 -5.82
CA LEU A 8 11.75 -6.37 -4.70
C LEU A 8 10.65 -6.84 -3.76
N THR A 9 10.90 -6.87 -2.45
CA THR A 9 9.83 -6.96 -1.46
C THR A 9 9.23 -5.57 -1.24
N LEU A 10 7.99 -5.36 -1.64
CA LEU A 10 7.24 -4.13 -1.38
C LEU A 10 6.32 -4.31 -0.16
N ARG A 11 6.22 -3.26 0.66
CA ARG A 11 5.41 -3.26 1.90
C ARG A 11 4.18 -2.38 1.74
N PHE A 12 3.02 -2.99 1.54
CA PHE A 12 1.73 -2.30 1.41
C PHE A 12 1.07 -2.15 2.77
N LYS A 13 0.65 -0.93 3.11
CA LYS A 13 0.18 -0.54 4.45
C LYS A 13 -1.26 -0.03 4.41
N TYR A 14 -2.06 -0.49 5.37
CA TYR A 14 -3.39 0.03 5.69
C TYR A 14 -3.70 -0.22 7.17
N GLY A 15 -3.94 0.84 7.94
CA GLY A 15 -4.00 0.78 9.40
C GLY A 15 -2.75 0.09 9.95
N LYS A 16 -2.95 -0.92 10.82
CA LYS A 16 -1.87 -1.78 11.35
C LYS A 16 -1.47 -2.93 10.41
N HIS A 17 -2.20 -3.15 9.31
CA HIS A 17 -1.97 -4.27 8.40
C HIS A 17 -0.80 -3.98 7.46
N THR A 18 0.00 -5.02 7.20
CA THR A 18 1.10 -4.96 6.22
C THR A 18 1.02 -6.16 5.30
N VAL A 19 0.83 -5.92 4.01
CA VAL A 19 0.92 -6.96 2.96
C VAL A 19 2.29 -6.86 2.32
N LEU A 20 3.00 -7.99 2.26
CA LEU A 20 4.30 -8.10 1.60
C LEU A 20 4.08 -8.76 0.24
N LEU A 21 4.40 -8.04 -0.83
CA LEU A 21 4.38 -8.59 -2.18
C LEU A 21 5.79 -8.57 -2.77
N LEU A 22 6.11 -9.65 -3.47
CA LEU A 22 7.32 -9.76 -4.26
C LEU A 22 7.01 -9.27 -5.68
N ALA A 23 7.73 -8.26 -6.16
CA ALA A 23 7.53 -7.69 -7.49
C ALA A 23 8.86 -7.50 -8.21
N GLU A 24 8.93 -7.88 -9.49
CA GLU A 24 10.09 -7.51 -10.29
C GLU A 24 10.14 -5.99 -10.50
N PRO A 25 11.32 -5.35 -10.60
CA PRO A 25 11.44 -3.89 -10.72
C PRO A 25 10.70 -3.29 -11.93
N LEU A 26 10.44 -4.11 -12.95
CA LEU A 26 9.76 -3.73 -14.19
C LEU A 26 8.30 -4.21 -14.25
N THR A 27 7.77 -4.83 -13.19
CA THR A 27 6.35 -5.21 -13.14
C THR A 27 5.50 -3.94 -13.11
N PRO A 28 4.52 -3.78 -14.02
CA PRO A 28 3.61 -2.63 -13.99
C PRO A 28 2.76 -2.60 -12.73
N PHE A 29 2.44 -1.40 -12.22
CA PHE A 29 1.63 -1.27 -11.01
C PHE A 29 0.21 -1.83 -11.16
N ALA A 30 -0.37 -1.83 -12.37
CA ALA A 30 -1.66 -2.48 -12.60
C ALA A 30 -1.64 -3.98 -12.20
N THR A 31 -0.55 -4.69 -12.53
CA THR A 31 -0.34 -6.09 -12.11
C THR A 31 -0.17 -6.19 -10.60
N ILE A 32 0.66 -5.31 -10.00
CA ILE A 32 0.93 -5.33 -8.55
C ILE A 32 -0.36 -5.03 -7.75
N LYS A 33 -1.18 -4.08 -8.19
CA LYS A 33 -2.49 -3.77 -7.60
C LYS A 33 -3.44 -4.97 -7.72
N SER A 34 -3.43 -5.67 -8.85
CA SER A 34 -4.22 -6.91 -9.02
C SER A 34 -3.80 -8.00 -8.04
N ASP A 35 -2.49 -8.20 -7.83
CA ASP A 35 -1.97 -9.16 -6.86
C ASP A 35 -2.34 -8.75 -5.43
N LEU A 36 -2.26 -7.46 -5.11
CA LEU A 36 -2.69 -6.91 -3.83
C LEU A 36 -4.18 -7.20 -3.58
N LEU A 37 -5.07 -6.85 -4.52
CA LEU A 37 -6.51 -7.10 -4.36
C LEU A 37 -6.82 -8.59 -4.19
N LYS A 38 -6.15 -9.46 -4.95
CA LYS A 38 -6.30 -10.90 -4.79
C LYS A 38 -5.96 -11.35 -3.36
N VAL A 39 -4.82 -10.93 -2.83
CA VAL A 39 -4.41 -11.27 -1.46
C VAL A 39 -5.40 -10.72 -0.43
N LEU A 40 -5.88 -9.49 -0.63
CA LEU A 40 -6.84 -8.87 0.27
C LEU A 40 -8.17 -9.61 0.28
N HIS A 41 -8.74 -9.94 -0.89
CA HIS A 41 -9.99 -10.71 -1.00
C HIS A 41 -9.87 -12.13 -0.41
N GLU A 42 -8.73 -12.78 -0.58
CA GLU A 42 -8.49 -14.12 0.00
C GLU A 42 -8.36 -14.08 1.53
N ARG A 43 -7.75 -13.02 2.09
CA ARG A 43 -7.47 -12.92 3.53
C ARG A 43 -8.57 -12.25 4.33
N TYR A 44 -9.31 -11.34 3.70
CA TYR A 44 -10.30 -10.48 4.33
C TYR A 44 -11.60 -10.49 3.51
N PRO A 45 -12.27 -11.64 3.38
CA PRO A 45 -13.47 -11.76 2.55
C PRO A 45 -14.61 -10.82 2.98
N ASP A 46 -14.64 -10.44 4.26
CA ASP A 46 -15.62 -9.51 4.84
C ASP A 46 -15.10 -8.06 4.94
N GLY A 47 -13.98 -7.75 4.27
CA GLY A 47 -13.32 -6.45 4.31
C GLY A 47 -12.20 -6.33 5.35
N ILE A 48 -11.38 -5.29 5.22
CA ILE A 48 -10.21 -5.07 6.07
C ILE A 48 -10.65 -4.36 7.36
N PRO A 49 -10.44 -4.93 8.55
CA PRO A 49 -10.89 -4.32 9.80
C PRO A 49 -10.11 -3.04 10.09
N ARG A 50 -10.84 -1.96 10.41
CA ARG A 50 -10.30 -0.64 10.76
C ARG A 50 -10.37 -0.44 12.28
N ASN A 51 -9.25 -0.05 12.89
CA ASN A 51 -9.13 -0.01 14.35
C ASN A 51 -9.83 1.20 14.99
N ASP A 52 -9.99 2.30 14.26
CA ASP A 52 -10.56 3.56 14.75
C ASP A 52 -12.09 3.59 14.80
N THR A 53 -12.74 2.91 13.86
CA THR A 53 -14.20 2.87 13.67
C THR A 53 -14.80 1.55 14.12
N GLY A 54 -13.99 0.47 14.15
CA GLY A 54 -14.46 -0.89 14.39
C GLY A 54 -15.19 -1.51 13.20
N GLU A 55 -15.30 -0.78 12.08
CA GLU A 55 -15.92 -1.26 10.84
C GLU A 55 -14.86 -1.80 9.87
N SER A 56 -15.25 -2.75 9.03
CA SER A 56 -14.41 -3.26 7.95
C SER A 56 -14.58 -2.41 6.70
N ILE A 57 -13.47 -2.01 6.07
CA ILE A 57 -13.52 -1.38 4.75
C ILE A 57 -13.73 -2.44 3.68
N THR A 58 -14.68 -2.20 2.78
CA THR A 58 -14.93 -3.09 1.64
C THR A 58 -13.77 -3.00 0.66
N ILE A 59 -13.27 -4.16 0.22
CA ILE A 59 -12.18 -4.24 -0.75
C ILE A 59 -12.80 -4.13 -2.15
N PRO A 60 -12.33 -3.21 -3.01
CA PRO A 60 -12.87 -3.05 -4.36
C PRO A 60 -12.53 -4.25 -5.24
N ALA A 61 -13.30 -4.43 -6.32
CA ALA A 61 -13.05 -5.44 -7.33
C ALA A 61 -12.07 -4.97 -8.42
N ASP A 62 -12.03 -3.66 -8.70
CA ASP A 62 -11.21 -3.06 -9.74
C ASP A 62 -9.92 -2.43 -9.16
N VAL A 63 -8.82 -2.59 -9.89
CA VAL A 63 -7.52 -2.00 -9.56
C VAL A 63 -7.52 -0.48 -9.74
N THR A 64 -8.43 0.08 -10.55
CA THR A 64 -8.57 1.53 -10.73
C THR A 64 -9.02 2.24 -9.47
N ASP A 65 -9.72 1.52 -8.59
CA ASP A 65 -10.19 2.06 -7.31
C ASP A 65 -9.11 2.00 -6.22
N VAL A 66 -7.93 1.44 -6.54
CA VAL A 66 -6.80 1.33 -5.61
C VAL A 66 -5.82 2.47 -5.86
N ILE A 67 -5.75 3.37 -4.88
CA ILE A 67 -4.80 4.48 -4.88
C ILE A 67 -3.61 4.11 -4.00
N LEU A 68 -2.40 4.36 -4.49
CA LEU A 68 -1.17 4.10 -3.76
C LEU A 68 -0.55 5.41 -3.28
N GLY A 69 0.06 5.38 -2.10
CA GLY A 69 0.75 6.52 -1.51
C GLY A 69 2.18 6.15 -1.13
N VAL A 70 3.11 7.09 -1.27
CA VAL A 70 4.48 6.97 -0.75
C VAL A 70 4.67 7.92 0.44
N PRO A 71 5.51 7.57 1.44
CA PRO A 71 5.79 8.46 2.55
C PRO A 71 6.38 9.78 2.05
N ASN A 72 5.94 10.89 2.62
CA ASN A 72 6.56 12.20 2.38
C ASN A 72 8.00 12.25 2.92
N ASP A 73 8.24 11.54 4.03
CA ASP A 73 9.55 11.28 4.59
C ASP A 73 9.65 9.79 4.97
N VAL A 74 10.62 9.09 4.38
CA VAL A 74 10.83 7.65 4.62
C VAL A 74 11.34 7.33 6.03
N TYR A 75 11.82 8.34 6.76
CA TYR A 75 12.30 8.23 8.13
C TYR A 75 11.29 8.75 9.15
N ASP A 76 10.27 9.50 8.71
CA ASP A 76 9.22 10.07 9.56
C ASP A 76 7.84 9.98 8.89
N ASN A 77 7.14 8.89 9.19
CA ASN A 77 5.80 8.65 8.62
C ASN A 77 4.74 9.63 9.17
N SER A 78 5.02 10.39 10.23
CA SER A 78 4.09 11.43 10.72
C SER A 78 3.96 12.60 9.75
N LYS A 79 4.89 12.72 8.79
CA LYS A 79 4.82 13.71 7.70
C LYS A 79 3.77 13.39 6.64
N GLY A 80 3.05 12.29 6.78
CA GLY A 80 1.97 11.90 5.87
C GLY A 80 2.47 11.26 4.58
N TRP A 81 1.55 11.18 3.62
CA TRP A 81 1.72 10.41 2.39
C TRP A 81 1.37 11.28 1.18
N SER A 82 2.10 11.09 0.09
CA SER A 82 1.77 11.65 -1.21
C SER A 82 1.30 10.56 -2.14
N GLU A 83 0.28 10.86 -2.94
CA GLU A 83 -0.19 9.94 -3.96
C GLU A 83 0.94 9.57 -4.93
N LEU A 84 1.13 8.27 -5.13
CA LEU A 84 1.97 7.74 -6.18
C LEU A 84 1.13 7.68 -7.45
N ASN A 85 1.44 8.55 -8.42
CA ASN A 85 0.76 8.56 -9.72
C ASN A 85 1.15 7.34 -10.57
N ALA A 86 0.65 6.17 -10.17
CA ALA A 86 0.93 4.87 -10.74
C ALA A 86 0.17 4.61 -12.05
N ASP A 87 -0.70 5.52 -12.45
CA ASP A 87 -1.60 5.38 -13.60
C ASP A 87 -1.34 6.43 -14.70
N ALA A 88 -0.38 7.35 -14.51
CA ALA A 88 -0.05 8.45 -15.43
C ALA A 88 0.15 8.07 -16.91
N GLY A 89 0.58 6.83 -17.18
CA GLY A 89 0.84 6.27 -18.50
C GLY A 89 -0.11 5.13 -18.88
N GLY A 90 -1.29 5.06 -18.27
CA GLY A 90 -2.24 3.95 -18.42
C GLY A 90 -1.86 2.71 -17.62
N GLY A 91 -1.03 2.87 -16.58
CA GLY A 91 -0.64 1.81 -15.63
C GLY A 91 0.37 0.78 -16.17
N ILE A 92 0.79 0.91 -17.43
CA ILE A 92 1.71 -0.03 -18.11
C ILE A 92 3.17 0.43 -18.01
N LYS A 93 3.42 1.74 -17.94
CA LYS A 93 4.78 2.31 -17.94
C LYS A 93 5.33 2.54 -16.55
N GLU A 94 4.43 2.63 -15.59
CA GLU A 94 4.70 2.91 -14.20
C GLU A 94 5.06 1.60 -13.49
N THR A 95 6.32 1.48 -13.11
CA THR A 95 6.87 0.30 -12.42
C THR A 95 7.59 0.73 -11.14
N PRO A 96 7.88 -0.19 -10.20
CA PRO A 96 8.68 0.13 -9.03
C PRO A 96 9.99 0.84 -9.39
N LYS A 97 10.69 0.37 -10.43
CA LYS A 97 11.93 0.99 -10.91
C LYS A 97 11.72 2.40 -11.45
N SER A 98 10.69 2.65 -12.27
CA SER A 98 10.47 3.99 -12.83
C SER A 98 10.10 5.02 -11.75
N MET A 99 9.48 4.55 -10.67
CA MET A 99 9.10 5.35 -9.49
C MET A 99 10.19 5.41 -8.41
N GLY A 100 11.38 4.86 -8.67
CA GLY A 100 12.50 4.89 -7.74
C GLY A 100 12.34 4.04 -6.48
N LEU A 101 11.37 3.10 -6.47
CA LEU A 101 11.19 2.15 -5.38
C LEU A 101 12.32 1.12 -5.34
N LYS A 102 12.64 0.68 -4.13
CA LYS A 102 13.75 -0.23 -3.81
C LYS A 102 13.23 -1.37 -2.93
N GLU A 103 14.13 -2.29 -2.60
CA GLU A 103 13.85 -3.36 -1.64
C GLU A 103 13.32 -2.77 -0.34
N GLY A 104 12.17 -3.28 0.13
CA GLY A 104 11.53 -2.81 1.34
C GLY A 104 10.85 -1.45 1.22
N SER A 105 10.71 -0.86 0.04
CA SER A 105 9.91 0.37 -0.13
C SER A 105 8.51 0.19 0.45
N MET A 106 8.06 1.22 1.17
CA MET A 106 6.74 1.25 1.82
C MET A 106 5.76 2.03 0.97
N LEU A 107 4.56 1.49 0.83
CA LEU A 107 3.44 2.07 0.10
C LEU A 107 2.21 2.01 0.99
N ALA A 108 1.52 3.13 1.18
CA ALA A 108 0.16 3.11 1.68
C ALA A 108 -0.80 2.76 0.54
N PHE A 109 -1.96 2.18 0.85
CA PHE A 109 -3.05 2.06 -0.10
C PHE A 109 -4.35 2.59 0.49
N SER A 110 -5.21 3.10 -0.36
CA SER A 110 -6.57 3.54 -0.05
C SER A 110 -7.51 3.14 -1.18
N PHE A 111 -8.81 3.13 -0.90
CA PHE A 111 -9.84 2.80 -1.87
C PHE A 111 -10.70 4.01 -2.15
N VAL A 112 -10.64 4.51 -3.39
CA VAL A 112 -11.46 5.62 -3.86
C VAL A 112 -12.15 5.15 -5.13
N PRO A 113 -13.49 5.08 -5.18
CA PRO A 113 -14.20 4.69 -6.39
C PRO A 113 -13.78 5.62 -7.53
N SER A 114 -13.36 5.04 -8.65
CA SER A 114 -12.98 5.78 -9.87
C SER A 114 -14.08 6.68 -10.43
N THR A 115 -15.34 6.46 -10.03
CA THR A 115 -16.49 7.31 -10.36
C THR A 115 -16.61 8.58 -9.50
N ASP A 116 -15.84 8.67 -8.43
CA ASP A 116 -15.87 9.76 -7.44
C ASP A 116 -14.57 10.57 -7.53
N GLU A 117 -14.51 11.45 -8.53
CA GLU A 117 -13.33 12.28 -8.81
C GLU A 117 -13.13 13.43 -7.79
N GLU A 118 -14.10 13.69 -6.92
CA GLU A 118 -14.02 14.73 -5.89
C GLU A 118 -13.36 14.23 -4.60
N THR A 119 -13.40 12.92 -4.36
CA THR A 119 -12.85 12.30 -3.16
C THR A 119 -11.33 12.21 -3.24
N GLN A 120 -10.64 12.89 -2.33
CA GLN A 120 -9.20 12.75 -2.18
C GLN A 120 -8.85 11.46 -1.43
N PRO A 121 -7.79 10.75 -1.84
CA PRO A 121 -7.36 9.55 -1.14
C PRO A 121 -6.83 9.91 0.26
N GLU A 122 -7.44 9.33 1.29
CA GLU A 122 -6.91 9.36 2.65
C GLU A 122 -6.12 8.07 2.92
N PHE A 123 -4.83 8.21 3.23
CA PHE A 123 -3.95 7.08 3.53
C PHE A 123 -3.91 6.82 5.04
N TYR A 124 -4.77 5.91 5.50
CA TYR A 124 -4.78 5.47 6.89
C TYR A 124 -3.66 4.46 7.14
N VAL A 125 -2.60 4.86 7.86
CA VAL A 125 -1.51 3.97 8.27
C VAL A 125 -1.20 4.19 9.75
N GLU A 126 -1.14 3.11 10.50
CA GLU A 126 -0.84 3.11 11.92
C GLU A 126 0.48 2.37 12.17
N PHE A 127 1.30 2.93 13.05
CA PHE A 127 2.49 2.27 13.57
C PHE A 127 2.28 1.96 15.04
N SER A 128 2.70 0.78 15.47
CA SER A 128 2.68 0.43 16.88
C SER A 128 3.56 1.40 17.66
N ASN A 129 3.00 2.03 18.69
CA ASN A 129 3.75 2.80 19.66
C ASN A 129 4.30 1.85 20.73
N VAL A 130 5.62 1.63 20.76
CA VAL A 130 6.26 0.72 21.71
C VAL A 130 6.17 1.26 23.14
N GLU A 131 6.22 2.58 23.32
CA GLU A 131 6.11 3.23 24.63
C GLU A 131 4.70 3.07 25.23
N GLU A 132 3.67 3.04 24.37
CA GLU A 132 2.30 2.75 24.79
C GLU A 132 2.10 1.28 25.18
N LEU A 133 2.82 0.36 24.51
CA LEU A 133 2.74 -1.08 24.78
C LEU A 133 3.53 -1.50 26.03
N TYR A 134 4.57 -0.75 26.37
CA TYR A 134 5.43 -0.98 27.53
C TYR A 134 5.67 0.34 28.27
N PRO A 135 4.66 0.86 29.00
CA PRO A 135 4.88 2.04 29.82
C PRO A 135 5.99 1.71 30.83
N GLU A 136 7.00 2.59 30.94
CA GLU A 136 8.00 2.44 31.99
C GLU A 136 7.27 2.52 33.34
N GLU A 137 7.37 1.47 34.15
CA GLU A 137 6.91 1.50 35.53
C GLU A 137 7.78 2.53 36.28
N GLU A 138 7.19 3.64 36.73
CA GLU A 138 7.85 4.64 37.60
C GLU A 138 8.29 4.05 38.95
#